data_AF-A0A7K2LXQ7-F1
#
_entry.id   AF-A0A7K2LXQ7-F1
#
_cell.length_a   1.000
_cell.length_b   1.000
_cell.length_c   1.000
_cell.angle_alpha   90.00
_cell.angle_beta   90.00
_cell.angle_gamma   90.00
#
_symmetry.space_group_name_H-M   'P 1'
#
loop_
_entity.id
_entity.type
_entity.pdbx_description
1 polymer ?
#
loop_
_entity_poly.entity_id
_entity_poly.type
_entity_poly.pdbx_seq_one_letter_code
_entity_poly.pdbx_strand_id
1 'polypeptide(L)'
;LPLLLPDAPVVVWWPVEAPENLAEDPLGALAQRRITDLYAFDRPLEVLEQRARHYAPGDTDLAWTRLTLWRSMLAAALDQARVKVTSAAVEAEADNPSAELLARWLEARLGVRVDRVGSAGPFVTAVRLGTADGEIVIDRPAGPLATLTLPGQPSRTLALKVRPTSELIAEELRRLDADEMYAIALRGDGIKETV
;
A
#
# COMPACT_ATOMS: atom_id res chain seq x y z
N LEU A 1 -11.60 7.60 36.01
CA LEU A 1 -10.57 8.17 35.11
C LEU A 1 -11.04 9.56 34.68
N PRO A 2 -10.54 10.68 35.24
CA PRO A 2 -10.86 11.98 34.66
C PRO A 2 -9.58 12.82 34.46
N LEU A 3 -9.09 12.89 33.23
CA LEU A 3 -8.17 13.93 32.70
C LEU A 3 -7.88 13.65 31.21
N LEU A 4 -8.93 13.51 30.40
CA LEU A 4 -8.82 13.64 28.95
C LEU A 4 -9.47 14.96 28.58
N LEU A 5 -8.70 15.85 27.95
CA LEU A 5 -9.27 16.92 27.15
C LEU A 5 -10.19 16.24 26.12
N PRO A 6 -11.51 16.51 26.14
CA PRO A 6 -12.51 15.64 25.53
C PRO A 6 -12.43 15.45 24.01
N ASP A 7 -11.54 16.17 23.30
CA ASP A 7 -11.54 16.22 21.84
C ASP A 7 -10.17 15.95 21.18
N ALA A 8 -9.15 15.53 21.94
CA ALA A 8 -7.85 15.20 21.33
C ALA A 8 -7.87 13.77 20.76
N PRO A 9 -7.62 13.58 19.45
CA PRO A 9 -7.54 12.24 18.91
C PRO A 9 -6.36 11.46 19.51
N VAL A 10 -6.65 10.24 19.94
CA VAL A 10 -5.73 9.23 20.41
C VAL A 10 -5.29 8.35 19.24
N VAL A 11 -3.97 8.24 19.08
CA VAL A 11 -3.34 7.37 18.10
C VAL A 11 -2.47 6.37 18.84
N VAL A 12 -2.58 5.10 18.47
CA VAL A 12 -1.69 4.04 18.98
C VAL A 12 -0.89 3.49 17.82
N TRP A 13 0.41 3.34 18.05
CA TRP A 13 1.34 2.75 17.09
C TRP A 13 2.12 1.64 17.77
N TRP A 14 2.07 0.46 17.18
CA TRP A 14 2.90 -0.69 17.54
C TRP A 14 4.05 -0.81 16.53
N PRO A 15 5.28 -0.44 16.90
CA PRO A 15 6.42 -0.44 15.97
C PRO A 15 6.99 -1.82 15.67
N VAL A 16 6.66 -2.84 16.48
CA VAL A 16 7.20 -4.20 16.35
C VAL A 16 6.09 -5.24 16.56
N GLU A 17 5.79 -5.58 17.81
CA GLU A 17 4.72 -6.52 18.15
C GLU A 17 3.40 -5.78 18.30
N ALA A 18 2.36 -6.29 17.65
CA ALA A 18 1.01 -5.74 17.71
C ALA A 18 0.00 -6.88 17.91
N PRO A 19 -1.05 -6.67 18.72
CA PRO A 19 -2.07 -7.68 19.00
C PRO A 19 -2.76 -8.15 17.72
N GLU A 20 -3.30 -9.36 17.69
CA GLU A 20 -3.99 -9.90 16.49
C GLU A 20 -5.19 -9.04 16.08
N ASN A 21 -6.01 -8.65 17.05
CA ASN A 21 -7.12 -7.71 16.90
C ASN A 21 -6.74 -6.37 17.54
N LEU A 22 -6.44 -5.38 16.70
CA LEU A 22 -6.01 -4.06 17.16
C LEU A 22 -7.12 -3.31 17.88
N ALA A 23 -8.38 -3.47 17.45
CA ALA A 23 -9.51 -2.72 18.00
C ALA A 23 -9.99 -3.25 19.36
N GLU A 24 -9.73 -4.53 19.67
CA GLU A 24 -10.09 -5.15 20.96
C GLU A 24 -8.98 -5.03 22.02
N ASP A 25 -7.77 -4.63 21.64
CA ASP A 25 -6.70 -4.33 22.59
C ASP A 25 -7.08 -3.15 23.50
N PRO A 26 -6.76 -3.18 24.81
CA PRO A 26 -7.10 -2.09 25.73
C PRO A 26 -6.60 -0.70 25.30
N LEU A 27 -5.44 -0.59 24.65
CA LEU A 27 -4.95 0.66 24.10
C LEU A 27 -5.63 0.99 22.77
N GLY A 28 -5.80 -0.01 21.92
CA GLY A 28 -6.43 0.16 20.61
C GLY A 28 -7.90 0.59 20.69
N ALA A 29 -8.65 0.09 21.67
CA ALA A 29 -10.04 0.47 21.92
C ALA A 29 -10.21 1.97 22.28
N LEU A 30 -9.14 2.61 22.76
CA LEU A 30 -9.12 4.05 23.05
C LEU A 30 -8.73 4.91 21.84
N ALA A 31 -8.20 4.29 20.78
CA ALA A 31 -7.57 4.98 19.65
C ALA A 31 -8.52 5.14 18.46
N GLN A 32 -8.54 6.32 17.84
CA GLN A 32 -9.21 6.51 16.54
C GLN A 32 -8.34 6.00 15.39
N ARG A 33 -7.01 5.99 15.56
CA ARG A 33 -6.04 5.50 14.58
C ARG A 33 -5.12 4.47 15.24
N ARG A 34 -5.00 3.31 14.61
CA ARG A 34 -4.19 2.17 15.07
C ARG A 34 -3.21 1.81 13.96
N ILE A 35 -1.93 2.04 14.21
CA ILE A 35 -0.86 1.93 13.21
C ILE A 35 -0.02 0.69 13.55
N THR A 36 0.23 -0.16 12.56
CA THR A 36 1.23 -1.24 12.61
C THR A 36 2.28 -1.06 11.53
N ASP A 37 3.33 -1.87 11.56
CA ASP A 37 4.30 -1.96 10.47
C ASP A 37 4.62 -3.42 10.15
N LEU A 38 4.07 -3.95 9.05
CA LEU A 38 4.29 -5.33 8.63
C LEU A 38 5.78 -5.65 8.39
N TYR A 39 6.62 -4.66 8.09
CA TYR A 39 8.07 -4.86 7.93
C TYR A 39 8.79 -5.26 9.22
N ALA A 40 8.15 -5.10 10.39
CA ALA A 40 8.73 -5.49 11.67
C ALA A 40 8.49 -6.97 12.02
N PHE A 41 7.76 -7.72 11.19
CA PHE A 41 7.43 -9.13 11.43
C PHE A 41 8.24 -10.06 10.52
N ASP A 42 8.60 -11.24 11.04
CA ASP A 42 9.35 -12.26 10.28
C ASP A 42 8.53 -12.87 9.12
N ARG A 43 7.21 -12.99 9.30
CA ARG A 43 6.27 -13.57 8.31
C ARG A 43 5.21 -12.53 7.94
N PRO A 44 5.59 -11.45 7.24
CA PRO A 44 4.73 -10.28 7.02
C PRO A 44 3.43 -10.64 6.27
N LEU A 45 3.47 -11.55 5.30
CA LEU A 45 2.28 -11.93 4.54
C LEU A 45 1.26 -12.72 5.38
N GLU A 46 1.71 -13.52 6.35
CA GLU A 46 0.79 -14.21 7.28
C GLU A 46 0.14 -13.23 8.25
N VAL A 47 0.92 -12.28 8.76
CA VAL A 47 0.39 -11.21 9.62
C VAL A 47 -0.59 -10.34 8.82
N LEU A 48 -0.31 -10.04 7.55
CA LEU A 48 -1.23 -9.33 6.66
C LEU A 48 -2.59 -10.05 6.53
N GLU A 49 -2.59 -11.38 6.39
CA GLU A 49 -3.83 -12.17 6.39
C GLU A 49 -4.57 -12.14 7.73
N GLN A 50 -3.85 -12.09 8.86
CA GLN A 50 -4.46 -11.91 10.17
C GLN A 50 -5.08 -10.51 10.31
N ARG A 51 -4.38 -9.47 9.85
CA ARG A 51 -4.88 -8.09 9.82
C ARG A 51 -6.15 -7.98 8.98
N ALA A 52 -6.22 -8.67 7.84
CA ALA A 52 -7.41 -8.68 7.01
C ALA A 52 -8.65 -9.26 7.73
N ARG A 53 -8.46 -10.31 8.54
CA ARG A 53 -9.55 -10.96 9.31
C ARG A 53 -10.08 -10.10 10.46
N HIS A 54 -9.22 -9.30 11.08
CA HIS A 54 -9.57 -8.49 12.25
C HIS A 54 -9.66 -6.99 11.94
N TYR A 55 -9.70 -6.59 10.67
CA TYR A 55 -9.70 -5.19 10.28
C TYR A 55 -10.89 -4.44 10.87
N ALA A 56 -10.60 -3.33 11.55
CA ALA A 56 -11.56 -2.33 11.98
C ALA A 56 -11.28 -0.96 11.35
N PRO A 57 -12.31 -0.15 11.06
CA PRO A 57 -12.12 1.25 10.65
C PRO A 57 -11.20 2.01 11.62
N GLY A 58 -10.15 2.63 11.09
CA GLY A 58 -9.08 3.27 11.88
C GLY A 58 -7.78 2.46 11.96
N ASP A 59 -7.79 1.20 11.54
CA ASP A 59 -6.57 0.41 11.35
C ASP A 59 -5.85 0.85 10.08
N THR A 60 -4.52 0.90 10.15
CA THR A 60 -3.63 1.14 9.02
C THR A 60 -2.31 0.40 9.24
N ASP A 61 -1.58 0.13 8.16
CA ASP A 61 -0.23 -0.39 8.24
C ASP A 61 0.73 0.49 7.44
N LEU A 62 1.93 0.74 7.98
CA LEU A 62 2.91 1.57 7.30
C LEU A 62 3.37 0.98 5.96
N ALA A 63 3.21 -0.32 5.70
CA ALA A 63 3.43 -0.91 4.37
C ALA A 63 2.48 -0.29 3.33
N TRP A 64 1.22 0.00 3.70
CA TRP A 64 0.29 0.73 2.83
C TRP A 64 0.69 2.19 2.67
N THR A 65 1.06 2.85 3.78
CA THR A 65 1.52 4.25 3.76
C THR A 65 2.70 4.39 2.82
N ARG A 66 3.69 3.47 2.82
CA ARG A 66 4.86 3.48 1.91
C ARG A 66 4.48 3.60 0.44
N LEU A 67 3.30 3.12 0.04
CA LEU A 67 2.82 3.12 -1.34
C LEU A 67 2.17 4.44 -1.80
N THR A 68 2.00 5.45 -0.95
CA THR A 68 1.30 6.70 -1.35
C THR A 68 1.89 7.36 -2.60
N LEU A 69 3.23 7.39 -2.73
CA LEU A 69 3.88 7.92 -3.93
C LEU A 69 3.68 7.02 -5.15
N TRP A 70 3.80 5.70 -4.99
CA TRP A 70 3.55 4.72 -6.04
C TRP A 70 2.12 4.84 -6.58
N ARG A 71 1.12 4.82 -5.70
CA ARG A 71 -0.31 4.93 -6.05
C ARG A 71 -0.62 6.25 -6.76
N SER A 72 -0.06 7.36 -6.27
CA SER A 72 -0.23 8.67 -6.91
C SER A 72 0.31 8.71 -8.34
N MET A 73 1.49 8.13 -8.56
CA MET A 73 2.11 8.09 -9.89
C MET A 73 1.39 7.16 -10.85
N LEU A 74 0.94 6.00 -10.37
CA LEU A 74 0.15 5.06 -11.18
C LEU A 74 -1.18 5.69 -11.61
N ALA A 75 -1.87 6.36 -10.70
CA ALA A 75 -3.10 7.10 -11.02
C ALA A 75 -2.83 8.16 -12.09
N ALA A 76 -1.80 9.01 -11.89
CA ALA A 76 -1.46 10.06 -12.85
C ALA A 76 -1.03 9.50 -14.23
N ALA A 77 -0.28 8.39 -14.25
CA ALA A 77 0.14 7.73 -15.48
C ALA A 77 -1.07 7.19 -16.26
N LEU A 78 -2.03 6.56 -15.58
CA LEU A 78 -3.25 6.05 -16.19
C LEU A 78 -4.18 7.17 -16.68
N ASP A 79 -4.32 8.25 -15.90
CA ASP A 79 -5.09 9.44 -16.30
C ASP A 79 -4.53 10.11 -17.56
N GLN A 80 -3.21 10.10 -17.71
CA GLN A 80 -2.53 10.62 -18.89
C GLN A 80 -2.65 9.68 -20.10
N ALA A 81 -2.48 8.37 -19.89
CA ALA A 81 -2.50 7.40 -20.98
C ALA A 81 -3.91 7.18 -21.55
N ARG A 82 -4.95 7.18 -20.71
CA ARG A 82 -6.36 6.97 -21.10
C ARG A 82 -6.58 5.68 -21.91
N VAL A 83 -5.86 4.63 -21.55
CA VAL A 83 -5.92 3.30 -22.18
C VAL A 83 -6.46 2.26 -21.22
N LYS A 84 -7.02 1.18 -21.78
CA LYS A 84 -7.43 0.03 -20.99
C LYS A 84 -6.23 -0.84 -20.65
N VAL A 85 -6.03 -1.11 -19.36
CA VAL A 85 -5.04 -2.09 -18.88
C VAL A 85 -5.59 -3.50 -19.08
N THR A 86 -4.75 -4.40 -19.60
CA THR A 86 -5.10 -5.81 -19.88
C THR A 86 -4.25 -6.80 -19.07
N SER A 87 -3.09 -6.38 -18.58
CA SER A 87 -2.26 -7.15 -17.65
C SER A 87 -1.53 -6.20 -16.71
N ALA A 88 -1.10 -6.71 -15.56
CA ALA A 88 -0.34 -5.92 -14.60
C ALA A 88 0.66 -6.80 -13.85
N ALA A 89 1.79 -6.23 -13.46
CA ALA A 89 2.77 -6.88 -12.60
C ALA A 89 3.36 -5.87 -11.60
N VAL A 90 3.64 -6.33 -10.39
CA VAL A 90 4.37 -5.61 -9.35
C VAL A 90 5.65 -6.38 -9.04
N GLU A 91 6.79 -5.70 -9.12
CA GLU A 91 8.10 -6.26 -8.84
C GLU A 91 8.61 -5.81 -7.47
N ALA A 92 9.08 -6.76 -6.65
CA ALA A 92 9.72 -6.51 -5.36
C ALA A 92 10.51 -7.75 -4.89
N GLU A 93 11.27 -7.62 -3.81
CA GLU A 93 11.80 -8.77 -3.07
C GLU A 93 10.68 -9.70 -2.57
N ALA A 94 11.06 -10.95 -2.31
CA ALA A 94 10.14 -11.97 -1.79
C ALA A 94 9.45 -11.51 -0.50
N ASP A 95 8.19 -11.94 -0.34
CA ASP A 95 7.35 -11.69 0.84
C ASP A 95 7.16 -10.21 1.21
N ASN A 96 7.32 -9.29 0.26
CA ASN A 96 7.15 -7.86 0.51
C ASN A 96 5.66 -7.48 0.71
N PRO A 97 5.26 -6.97 1.89
CA PRO A 97 3.86 -6.64 2.18
C PRO A 97 3.34 -5.44 1.39
N SER A 98 4.20 -4.48 1.03
CA SER A 98 3.81 -3.35 0.19
C SER A 98 3.50 -3.79 -1.24
N ALA A 99 4.26 -4.72 -1.79
CA ALA A 99 4.04 -5.27 -3.12
C ALA A 99 2.70 -6.01 -3.17
N GLU A 100 2.39 -6.81 -2.14
CA GLU A 100 1.11 -7.52 -2.03
C GLU A 100 -0.08 -6.55 -1.94
N LEU A 101 0.01 -5.53 -1.08
CA LEU A 101 -1.04 -4.51 -0.97
C LEU A 101 -1.21 -3.70 -2.26
N LEU A 102 -0.11 -3.38 -2.94
CA LEU A 102 -0.16 -2.65 -4.22
C LEU A 102 -0.82 -3.49 -5.31
N ALA A 103 -0.49 -4.78 -5.36
CA ALA A 103 -1.09 -5.72 -6.30
C ALA A 103 -2.60 -5.86 -6.05
N ARG A 104 -3.02 -6.12 -4.81
CA ARG A 104 -4.45 -6.20 -4.44
C ARG A 104 -5.21 -4.91 -4.76
N TRP A 105 -4.61 -3.76 -4.51
CA TRP A 105 -5.20 -2.47 -4.88
C TRP A 105 -5.36 -2.32 -6.39
N LEU A 106 -4.34 -2.66 -7.19
CA LEU A 106 -4.42 -2.63 -8.65
C LEU A 106 -5.47 -3.61 -9.17
N GLU A 107 -5.56 -4.82 -8.61
CA GLU A 107 -6.59 -5.81 -8.95
C GLU A 107 -7.99 -5.26 -8.73
N ALA A 108 -8.24 -4.66 -7.57
CA ALA A 108 -9.52 -4.03 -7.23
C ALA A 108 -9.85 -2.84 -8.15
N ARG A 109 -8.85 -2.05 -8.56
CA ARG A 109 -9.04 -0.84 -9.37
C ARG A 109 -9.14 -1.09 -10.86
N LEU A 110 -8.45 -2.12 -11.37
CA LEU A 110 -8.33 -2.38 -12.80
C LEU A 110 -9.14 -3.59 -13.25
N GLY A 111 -9.54 -4.48 -12.32
CA GLY A 111 -10.27 -5.72 -12.65
C GLY A 111 -9.43 -6.71 -13.45
N VAL A 112 -8.11 -6.62 -13.37
CA VAL A 112 -7.16 -7.56 -13.99
C VAL A 112 -6.32 -8.20 -12.90
N ARG A 113 -5.94 -9.47 -13.07
CA ARG A 113 -4.97 -10.14 -12.22
C ARG A 113 -3.63 -9.40 -12.28
N VAL A 114 -2.99 -9.24 -11.13
CA VAL A 114 -1.67 -8.60 -11.03
C VAL A 114 -0.63 -9.66 -10.64
N ASP A 115 0.38 -9.87 -11.47
CA ASP A 115 1.44 -10.81 -11.15
C ASP A 115 2.39 -10.23 -10.10
N ARG A 116 2.76 -11.03 -9.10
CA ARG A 116 3.82 -10.69 -8.14
C ARG A 116 5.13 -11.27 -8.66
N VAL A 117 6.07 -10.42 -9.04
CA VAL A 117 7.32 -10.82 -9.69
C VAL A 117 8.49 -10.52 -8.75
N GLY A 118 9.35 -11.52 -8.54
CA GLY A 118 10.52 -11.37 -7.68
C GLY A 118 11.59 -10.48 -8.32
N SER A 119 12.13 -9.54 -7.55
CA SER A 119 13.28 -8.71 -7.90
C SER A 119 14.32 -8.69 -6.77
N ALA A 120 15.47 -8.06 -7.01
CA ALA A 120 16.53 -7.97 -6.00
C ALA A 120 16.16 -7.07 -4.80
N GLY A 121 15.15 -6.20 -4.95
CA GLY A 121 14.73 -5.26 -3.92
C GLY A 121 15.85 -4.32 -3.43
N PRO A 122 15.74 -3.75 -2.21
CA PRO A 122 14.58 -3.82 -1.32
C PRO A 122 13.42 -2.92 -1.79
N PHE A 123 12.23 -3.17 -1.25
CA PHE A 123 10.97 -2.51 -1.59
C PHE A 123 10.44 -2.83 -3.00
N VAL A 124 9.25 -2.28 -3.30
CA VAL A 124 8.73 -2.28 -4.68
C VAL A 124 9.77 -1.60 -5.60
N THR A 125 10.19 -2.33 -6.62
CA THR A 125 11.16 -1.90 -7.62
C THR A 125 10.49 -1.49 -8.90
N ALA A 126 9.39 -2.13 -9.31
CA ALA A 126 8.69 -1.73 -10.52
C ALA A 126 7.19 -2.05 -10.49
N VAL A 127 6.45 -1.34 -11.34
CA VAL A 127 5.09 -1.70 -11.73
C VAL A 127 4.99 -1.62 -13.25
N ARG A 128 4.45 -2.67 -13.86
CA ARG A 128 4.24 -2.81 -15.30
C ARG A 128 2.77 -3.01 -15.58
N LEU A 129 2.20 -2.21 -16.48
CA LEU A 129 0.81 -2.32 -16.90
C LEU A 129 0.76 -2.52 -18.40
N GLY A 130 0.34 -3.69 -18.85
CA GLY A 130 0.17 -4.01 -20.27
C GLY A 130 -1.10 -3.39 -20.82
N THR A 131 -1.01 -2.83 -22.03
CA THR A 131 -2.11 -2.20 -22.76
C THR A 131 -2.04 -2.59 -24.24
N ALA A 132 -3.07 -2.25 -25.02
CA ALA A 132 -3.06 -2.49 -26.47
C ALA A 132 -1.93 -1.74 -27.21
N ASP A 133 -1.49 -0.60 -26.67
CA ASP A 133 -0.49 0.27 -27.28
C ASP A 133 0.94 0.01 -26.78
N GLY A 134 1.11 -0.95 -25.87
CA GLY A 134 2.38 -1.27 -25.20
C GLY A 134 2.29 -1.17 -23.68
N GLU A 135 3.44 -1.24 -23.02
CA GLU A 135 3.52 -1.26 -21.55
C GLU A 135 3.69 0.14 -20.96
N ILE A 136 2.93 0.44 -19.91
CA ILE A 136 3.19 1.55 -18.99
C ILE A 136 4.08 1.01 -17.87
N VAL A 137 5.24 1.64 -17.68
CA VAL A 137 6.24 1.18 -16.71
C VAL A 137 6.60 2.29 -15.75
N ILE A 138 6.58 1.99 -14.45
CA ILE A 138 7.28 2.78 -13.43
C ILE A 138 8.39 1.89 -12.88
N ASP A 139 9.64 2.24 -13.16
CA ASP A 139 10.83 1.47 -12.78
C ASP A 139 11.69 2.28 -11.80
N ARG A 140 11.97 1.73 -10.63
CA ARG A 140 12.80 2.28 -9.56
C ARG A 140 13.70 1.17 -8.99
N PRO A 141 14.74 0.74 -9.73
CA PRO A 141 15.60 -0.35 -9.31
C PRO A 141 16.47 0.01 -8.09
N ALA A 142 16.87 1.28 -7.97
CA ALA A 142 17.62 1.77 -6.82
C ALA A 142 17.48 3.29 -6.65
N GLY A 143 17.70 3.76 -5.42
CA GLY A 143 17.75 5.18 -5.10
C GLY A 143 16.39 5.88 -5.12
N PRO A 144 16.37 7.22 -5.15
CA PRO A 144 15.16 8.00 -4.93
C PRO A 144 14.41 8.37 -6.22
N LEU A 145 14.92 7.97 -7.39
CA LEU A 145 14.36 8.34 -8.70
C LEU A 145 13.81 7.12 -9.40
N ALA A 146 12.62 7.27 -9.96
CA ALA A 146 12.01 6.30 -10.85
C ALA A 146 11.96 6.83 -12.29
N THR A 147 11.88 5.92 -13.24
CA THR A 147 11.59 6.21 -14.65
C THR A 147 10.17 5.79 -14.96
N LEU A 148 9.36 6.73 -15.46
CA LEU A 148 8.05 6.45 -16.04
C LEU A 148 8.16 6.41 -17.56
N THR A 149 7.76 5.29 -18.13
CA THR A 149 7.64 5.08 -19.58
C THR A 149 6.17 4.88 -19.93
N LEU A 150 5.71 5.67 -20.91
CA LEU A 150 4.39 5.55 -21.53
C LEU A 150 4.60 5.27 -23.02
N PRO A 151 3.81 4.38 -23.64
CA PRO A 151 3.93 4.13 -25.07
C PRO A 151 3.78 5.41 -25.91
N GLY A 152 4.66 5.57 -26.90
CA GLY A 152 4.67 6.73 -27.80
C GLY A 152 5.13 8.05 -27.18
N GLN A 153 5.63 8.06 -25.94
CA GLN A 153 6.08 9.27 -25.25
C GLN A 153 7.52 9.10 -24.73
N PRO A 154 8.30 10.20 -24.63
CA PRO A 154 9.61 10.16 -23.99
C PRO A 154 9.48 9.73 -22.52
N SER A 155 10.40 8.87 -22.07
CA SER A 155 10.51 8.50 -20.66
C SER A 155 10.80 9.71 -19.78
N ARG A 156 10.24 9.72 -18.57
CA ARG A 156 10.39 10.81 -17.60
C ARG A 156 10.98 10.29 -16.30
N THR A 157 11.90 11.06 -15.73
CA THR A 157 12.44 10.79 -14.39
C THR A 157 11.60 11.53 -13.35
N LEU A 158 11.30 10.87 -12.24
CA LEU A 158 10.44 11.39 -11.19
C LEU A 158 10.89 10.92 -9.80
N ALA A 159 10.63 11.72 -8.78
CA ALA A 159 11.05 11.43 -7.42
C ALA A 159 10.12 10.42 -6.76
N LEU A 160 10.62 9.22 -6.52
CA LEU A 160 9.92 8.12 -5.85
C LEU A 160 10.80 7.63 -4.69
N LYS A 161 11.10 8.51 -3.74
CA LYS A 161 12.00 8.18 -2.63
C LYS A 161 11.43 7.11 -1.70
N VAL A 162 12.30 6.27 -1.17
CA VAL A 162 12.00 5.50 0.05
C VAL A 162 11.90 6.50 1.20
N ARG A 163 10.81 6.44 1.96
CA ARG A 163 10.50 7.40 3.03
C ARG A 163 10.86 6.81 4.40
N PRO A 164 11.49 7.58 5.30
CA PRO A 164 11.76 7.13 6.66
C PRO A 164 10.45 6.99 7.46
N THR A 165 10.46 6.17 8.50
CA THR A 165 9.31 5.92 9.38
C THR A 165 8.70 7.21 9.93
N SER A 166 9.52 8.23 10.24
CA SER A 166 9.02 9.54 10.70
C SER A 166 8.11 10.24 9.68
N GLU A 167 8.42 10.15 8.38
CA GLU A 167 7.56 10.69 7.32
C GLU A 167 6.27 9.88 7.16
N LEU A 168 6.34 8.57 7.33
CA LEU A 168 5.18 7.68 7.24
C LEU A 168 4.22 7.91 8.42
N ILE A 169 4.74 7.98 9.64
CA ILE A 169 3.94 8.31 10.83
C ILE A 169 3.34 9.71 10.70
N ALA A 170 4.13 10.71 10.27
CA ALA A 170 3.60 12.06 10.05
C ALA A 170 2.48 12.09 8.99
N GLU A 171 2.44 11.15 8.04
CA GLU A 171 1.34 11.00 7.10
C GLU A 171 0.08 10.44 7.76
N GLU A 172 0.20 9.35 8.51
CA GLU A 172 -0.95 8.75 9.20
C GLU A 172 -1.57 9.69 10.24
N LEU A 173 -0.76 10.58 10.84
CA LEU A 173 -1.25 11.59 11.78
C LEU A 173 -1.99 12.76 11.11
N ARG A 174 -1.86 12.96 9.80
CA ARG A 174 -2.56 14.06 9.07
C ARG A 174 -4.03 13.76 8.78
N ARG A 175 -4.42 12.49 8.70
CA ARG A 175 -5.80 12.08 8.40
C ARG A 175 -6.17 10.85 9.20
N LEU A 176 -7.07 11.03 10.16
CA LEU A 176 -7.45 10.00 11.12
C LEU A 176 -8.69 9.19 10.71
N ASP A 177 -9.45 9.65 9.71
CA ASP A 177 -10.57 8.92 9.13
C ASP A 177 -10.12 7.62 8.45
N ALA A 178 -10.95 6.58 8.54
CA ALA A 178 -10.67 5.28 7.96
C ALA A 178 -10.24 5.38 6.49
N ASP A 179 -9.15 4.68 6.12
CA ASP A 179 -8.73 4.55 4.73
C ASP A 179 -9.46 3.37 4.08
N GLU A 180 -10.55 3.67 3.37
CA GLU A 180 -11.34 2.66 2.65
C GLU A 180 -10.51 1.92 1.58
N MET A 181 -9.54 2.58 0.96
CA MET A 181 -8.68 1.94 -0.05
C MET A 181 -7.68 0.98 0.59
N TYR A 182 -7.22 1.28 1.81
CA TYR A 182 -6.46 0.30 2.60
C TYR A 182 -7.33 -0.92 2.89
N ALA A 183 -8.56 -0.74 3.35
CA ALA A 183 -9.47 -1.86 3.65
C ALA A 183 -9.71 -2.76 2.43
N ILE A 184 -9.94 -2.15 1.26
CA ILE A 184 -10.10 -2.87 -0.02
C ILE A 184 -8.84 -3.65 -0.37
N ALA A 185 -7.67 -2.98 -0.34
CA ALA A 185 -6.40 -3.61 -0.65
C ALA A 185 -6.08 -4.75 0.33
N LEU A 186 -6.36 -4.56 1.62
CA LEU A 186 -6.09 -5.55 2.66
C LEU A 186 -6.93 -6.82 2.48
N ARG A 187 -8.22 -6.68 2.18
CA ARG A 187 -9.14 -7.83 1.96
C ARG A 187 -8.86 -8.59 0.68
N GLY A 188 -8.24 -7.96 -0.32
CA GLY A 188 -8.00 -8.58 -1.62
C GLY A 188 -9.30 -8.83 -2.40
N ASP A 189 -10.34 -8.03 -2.16
CA ASP A 189 -11.63 -8.11 -2.85
C ASP A 189 -11.50 -7.55 -4.30
N GLY A 190 -10.72 -8.21 -5.14
CA GLY A 190 -10.79 -8.14 -6.60
C GLY A 190 -11.86 -9.10 -7.15
N ILE A 191 -12.39 -8.83 -8.35
CA ILE A 191 -13.56 -9.50 -8.96
C ILE A 191 -13.55 -11.01 -8.68
N LYS A 192 -14.45 -11.47 -7.80
CA LYS A 192 -14.80 -12.89 -7.72
C LYS A 192 -15.42 -13.26 -9.05
N GLU A 193 -14.69 -14.03 -9.87
CA GLU A 193 -15.30 -14.76 -10.98
C GLU A 193 -16.42 -15.61 -10.37
N THR A 194 -17.66 -15.17 -10.64
CA THR A 194 -18.83 -16.00 -10.38
C THR A 194 -18.86 -16.99 -11.53
N VAL A 195 -18.43 -18.22 -11.26
CA VAL A 195 -18.62 -19.37 -12.15
C VAL A 195 -20.10 -19.72 -12.18
#